data_AF-A0A117LJ41-F1
#
_entry.id   AF-A0A117LJ41-F1
#
_cell.length_a   1.000
_cell.length_b   1.000
_cell.length_c   1.000
_cell.angle_alpha   90.00
_cell.angle_beta   90.00
_cell.angle_gamma   90.00
#
_symmetry.space_group_name_H-M   'P 1'
#
loop_
_entity.id
_entity.type
_entity.pdbx_description
1 polymer ?
#
loop_
_entity_poly.entity_id
_entity_poly.type
_entity_poly.pdbx_seq_one_letter_code
_entity_poly.pdbx_strand_id
1 'polypeptide(L)'
;MLSHGNLWWNAVSSIETLKPDPDEVFLSFLPLSHSLERTTGNIIPMIIGGKVCFATDISAVAQEIREVKPTIVISVPRFFEKMYAAIQNETQKFSGVKKQIFKEAMRAGIMVSRKYKQYGKEPAGIHRIQYAMADKLVFKKLRSYTGGRIKFFISGGAPLLDEIGEFFDAVGILILQGYGLTEASPVTHTNRRERYKFSTVGKPIYNVEHKLTEEGEILVKGPNVMQGYYKDPRATAEMIDDEGWLHTGDIGEIDLDGYLKITDRIKNIIVTSGGKNIAPSIIETELMKSSYIEQIVIIGDKRNYLTALIVPKYEQMEALAQEYNIKYDSYRELINHYKIVNTVHEDVQRIQQKFARYEQIKKIALLPEAFSIEKGEVTPSQKIKRTVVENHYREIIDALYH
;
A
#
# COMPACT_ATOMS: atom_id res chain seq x y z
N MET A 1 -23.56 10.53 -0.91
CA MET A 1 -24.03 11.59 0.00
C MET A 1 -23.75 11.14 1.41
N LEU A 2 -22.99 11.92 2.17
CA LEU A 2 -22.68 11.61 3.56
C LEU A 2 -23.48 12.55 4.44
N SER A 3 -24.31 11.98 5.31
CA SER A 3 -25.02 12.76 6.32
C SER A 3 -24.07 13.16 7.46
N HIS A 4 -24.49 14.14 8.27
CA HIS A 4 -23.79 14.45 9.51
C HIS A 4 -23.67 13.22 10.42
N GLY A 5 -24.72 12.41 10.50
CA GLY A 5 -24.74 11.17 11.28
C GLY A 5 -23.69 10.16 10.79
N ASN A 6 -23.48 10.03 9.48
CA ASN A 6 -22.48 9.10 8.95
C ASN A 6 -21.06 9.49 9.38
N LEU A 7 -20.71 10.78 9.25
CA LEU A 7 -19.40 11.30 9.65
C LEU A 7 -19.20 11.23 11.16
N TRP A 8 -20.23 11.59 11.95
CA TRP A 8 -20.19 11.52 13.41
C TRP A 8 -19.96 10.09 13.90
N TRP A 9 -20.78 9.14 13.42
CA TRP A 9 -20.63 7.74 13.81
C TRP A 9 -19.27 7.17 13.42
N ASN A 10 -18.76 7.49 12.22
CA ASN A 10 -17.44 7.02 11.83
C ASN A 10 -16.32 7.56 12.73
N ALA A 11 -16.39 8.84 13.09
CA ALA A 11 -15.43 9.46 14.00
C ALA A 11 -15.49 8.84 15.40
N VAL A 12 -16.68 8.71 16.00
CA VAL A 12 -16.87 8.08 17.32
C VAL A 12 -16.41 6.62 17.30
N SER A 13 -16.79 5.85 16.29
CA SER A 13 -16.36 4.47 16.12
C SER A 13 -14.84 4.33 16.01
N SER A 14 -14.19 5.26 15.32
CA SER A 14 -12.73 5.30 15.20
C SER A 14 -12.06 5.66 16.52
N ILE A 15 -12.63 6.59 17.29
CA ILE A 15 -12.15 6.96 18.64
C ILE A 15 -12.26 5.76 19.59
N GLU A 16 -13.40 5.08 19.64
CA GLU A 16 -13.59 3.88 20.46
C GLU A 16 -12.62 2.74 20.08
N THR A 17 -12.26 2.67 18.79
CA THR A 17 -11.35 1.64 18.27
C THR A 17 -9.89 1.92 18.57
N LEU A 18 -9.44 3.17 18.36
CA LEU A 18 -8.03 3.56 18.48
C LEU A 18 -7.67 4.11 19.85
N LYS A 19 -8.67 4.54 20.63
CA LYS A 19 -8.55 5.13 21.97
C LYS A 19 -7.42 6.19 22.04
N PRO A 20 -7.45 7.21 21.15
CA PRO A 20 -6.49 8.31 21.26
C PRO A 20 -6.68 9.03 22.60
N ASP A 21 -5.60 9.57 23.14
CA ASP A 21 -5.68 10.32 24.39
C ASP A 21 -6.37 11.69 24.16
N PRO A 22 -6.90 12.34 25.20
CA PRO A 22 -7.16 13.78 25.14
C PRO A 22 -5.86 14.55 24.85
N ASP A 23 -5.94 15.74 24.24
CA ASP A 23 -4.80 16.63 23.93
C ASP A 23 -3.78 16.14 22.86
N GLU A 24 -4.14 15.14 22.05
CA GLU A 24 -3.30 14.72 20.92
C GLU A 24 -3.05 15.89 19.95
N VAL A 25 -1.84 15.96 19.40
CA VAL A 25 -1.43 16.99 18.44
C VAL A 25 -1.31 16.36 17.06
N PHE A 26 -2.12 16.83 16.13
CA PHE A 26 -2.17 16.40 14.75
C PHE A 26 -1.45 17.41 13.85
N LEU A 27 -0.75 16.90 12.84
CA LEU A 27 -0.27 17.70 11.72
C LEU A 27 -1.08 17.33 10.48
N SER A 28 -1.91 18.26 10.02
CA SER A 28 -2.80 18.11 8.87
C SER A 28 -2.17 18.73 7.63
N PHE A 29 -2.00 17.93 6.59
CA PHE A 29 -1.47 18.37 5.28
C PHE A 29 -2.14 17.69 4.08
N LEU A 30 -3.14 16.83 4.34
CA LEU A 30 -3.97 16.27 3.28
C LEU A 30 -5.13 17.24 2.98
N PRO A 31 -5.70 17.21 1.76
CA PRO A 31 -6.85 18.06 1.45
C PRO A 31 -8.09 17.71 2.29
N LEU A 32 -8.74 18.71 2.89
CA LEU A 32 -10.01 18.54 3.63
C LEU A 32 -11.20 18.15 2.73
N SER A 33 -11.02 18.19 1.41
CA SER A 33 -11.99 17.63 0.47
C SER A 33 -11.97 16.09 0.46
N HIS A 34 -10.89 15.46 0.94
CA HIS A 34 -10.77 14.02 1.04
C HIS A 34 -11.38 13.53 2.36
N SER A 35 -12.25 12.51 2.29
CA SER A 35 -13.03 12.03 3.44
C SER A 35 -12.14 11.53 4.59
N LEU A 36 -10.98 10.91 4.29
CA LEU A 36 -9.99 10.50 5.28
C LEU A 36 -9.57 11.68 6.15
N GLU A 37 -8.98 12.72 5.57
CA GLU A 37 -8.49 13.86 6.33
C GLU A 37 -9.62 14.61 7.04
N ARG A 38 -10.75 14.82 6.34
CA ARG A 38 -11.92 15.47 6.93
C ARG A 38 -12.39 14.75 8.20
N THR A 39 -12.38 13.43 8.22
CA THR A 39 -12.88 12.68 9.38
C THR A 39 -11.78 12.46 10.41
N THR A 40 -10.64 11.91 10.03
CA THR A 40 -9.60 11.48 10.98
C THR A 40 -8.61 12.59 11.37
N GLY A 41 -8.31 13.52 10.46
CA GLY A 41 -7.40 14.64 10.70
C GLY A 41 -8.09 15.92 11.19
N ASN A 42 -9.41 15.99 11.10
CA ASN A 42 -10.17 17.19 11.46
C ASN A 42 -11.30 16.93 12.46
N ILE A 43 -12.28 16.06 12.14
CA ILE A 43 -13.41 15.79 13.05
C ILE A 43 -12.98 15.05 14.33
N ILE A 44 -12.19 13.97 14.23
CA ILE A 44 -11.73 13.20 15.41
C ILE A 44 -10.99 14.09 16.41
N PRO A 45 -9.97 14.89 16.02
CA PRO A 45 -9.29 15.79 16.94
C PRO A 45 -10.25 16.76 17.63
N MET A 46 -11.25 17.29 16.92
CA MET A 46 -12.24 18.19 17.51
C MET A 46 -13.09 17.50 18.59
N ILE A 47 -13.46 16.23 18.40
CA ILE A 47 -14.25 15.47 19.37
C ILE A 47 -13.44 15.18 20.64
N ILE A 48 -12.16 14.81 20.51
CA ILE A 48 -11.32 14.40 21.65
C ILE A 48 -10.61 15.58 22.36
N GLY A 49 -10.84 16.82 21.91
CA GLY A 49 -10.13 18.00 22.41
C GLY A 49 -8.67 18.10 21.95
N GLY A 50 -8.31 17.42 20.87
CA GLY A 50 -6.99 17.49 20.25
C GLY A 50 -6.72 18.81 19.52
N LYS A 51 -5.45 19.04 19.19
CA LYS A 51 -4.98 20.21 18.44
C LYS A 51 -4.67 19.82 17.01
N VAL A 52 -5.20 20.56 16.04
CA VAL A 52 -4.87 20.38 14.62
C VAL A 52 -3.97 21.53 14.17
N CYS A 53 -2.73 21.20 13.83
CA CYS A 53 -1.80 22.12 13.19
C CYS A 53 -1.87 21.88 11.68
N PHE A 54 -2.22 22.90 10.90
CA PHE A 54 -2.20 22.81 9.45
C PHE A 54 -0.81 23.12 8.93
N ALA A 55 -0.28 22.24 8.09
CA ALA A 55 0.96 22.49 7.39
C ALA A 55 0.78 23.61 6.37
N THR A 56 1.84 24.40 6.14
CA THR A 56 1.80 25.48 5.13
C THR A 56 1.55 24.91 3.74
N ASP A 57 2.28 23.86 3.39
CA ASP A 57 2.10 23.06 2.18
C ASP A 57 2.86 21.72 2.31
N ILE A 58 2.73 20.85 1.30
CA ILE A 58 3.35 19.51 1.30
C ILE A 58 4.89 19.53 1.37
N SER A 59 5.53 20.59 0.89
CA SER A 59 6.99 20.74 0.91
C SER A 59 7.50 21.15 2.30
N ALA A 60 6.70 21.87 3.07
CA ALA A 60 7.01 22.30 4.43
C ALA A 60 6.88 21.17 5.48
N VAL A 61 6.12 20.11 5.19
CA VAL A 61 5.81 19.02 6.15
C VAL A 61 7.04 18.44 6.84
N ALA A 62 8.14 18.22 6.12
CA ALA A 62 9.37 17.64 6.70
C ALA A 62 10.05 18.56 7.72
N GLN A 63 9.86 19.87 7.60
CA GLN A 63 10.31 20.85 8.58
C GLN A 63 9.29 20.97 9.72
N GLU A 64 8.04 21.23 9.38
CA GLU A 64 6.98 21.53 10.35
C GLU A 64 6.68 20.36 11.29
N ILE A 65 6.83 19.10 10.83
CA ILE A 65 6.70 17.93 11.72
C ILE A 65 7.71 17.94 12.87
N ARG A 66 8.89 18.56 12.68
CA ARG A 66 9.92 18.69 13.73
C ARG A 66 9.64 19.87 14.67
N GLU A 67 8.95 20.90 14.18
CA GLU A 67 8.58 22.08 14.95
C GLU A 67 7.33 21.81 15.81
N VAL A 68 6.27 21.32 15.17
CA VAL A 68 4.98 20.95 15.80
C VAL A 68 5.14 19.76 16.74
N LYS A 69 6.03 18.81 16.39
CA LYS A 69 6.24 17.55 17.12
C LYS A 69 4.91 16.83 17.39
N PRO A 70 4.13 16.49 16.36
CA PRO A 70 2.81 15.88 16.54
C PRO A 70 2.93 14.52 17.25
N THR A 71 1.81 14.07 17.80
CA THR A 71 1.67 12.75 18.40
C THR A 71 0.98 11.76 17.47
N ILE A 72 0.07 12.24 16.61
CA ILE A 72 -0.60 11.45 15.58
C ILE A 72 -0.50 12.18 14.25
N VAL A 73 -0.22 11.45 13.18
CA VAL A 73 -0.22 12.00 11.81
C VAL A 73 -0.91 11.01 10.88
N ILE A 74 -1.85 11.51 10.09
CA ILE A 74 -2.54 10.74 9.04
C ILE A 74 -1.87 11.04 7.71
N SER A 75 -1.58 10.00 6.95
CA SER A 75 -0.99 10.14 5.63
C SER A 75 -1.33 8.97 4.71
N VAL A 76 -0.79 9.04 3.50
CA VAL A 76 -0.90 8.01 2.46
C VAL A 76 0.43 7.27 2.33
N PRO A 77 0.46 6.04 1.77
CA PRO A 77 1.69 5.24 1.63
C PRO A 77 2.87 5.99 1.02
N ARG A 78 2.61 6.85 0.02
CA ARG A 78 3.64 7.63 -0.68
C ARG A 78 4.50 8.49 0.24
N PHE A 79 3.94 9.00 1.33
CA PHE A 79 4.68 9.77 2.32
C PHE A 79 5.73 8.91 3.03
N PHE A 80 5.33 7.72 3.47
CA PHE A 80 6.23 6.76 4.14
C PHE A 80 7.27 6.19 3.19
N GLU A 81 6.91 5.92 1.93
CA GLU A 81 7.85 5.53 0.87
C GLU A 81 8.94 6.57 0.66
N LYS A 82 8.58 7.86 0.58
CA LYS A 82 9.56 8.95 0.42
C LYS A 82 10.48 9.04 1.64
N MET A 83 9.94 8.93 2.85
CA MET A 83 10.75 8.92 4.07
C MET A 83 11.70 7.72 4.09
N TYR A 84 11.21 6.53 3.75
CA TYR A 84 12.00 5.30 3.66
C TYR A 84 13.14 5.46 2.66
N ALA A 85 12.84 5.90 1.43
CA ALA A 85 13.83 6.14 0.39
C ALA A 85 14.89 7.16 0.80
N ALA A 86 14.50 8.26 1.46
CA ALA A 86 15.44 9.26 1.97
C ALA A 86 16.39 8.67 3.02
N ILE A 87 15.88 7.84 3.94
CA ILE A 87 16.72 7.15 4.93
C ILE A 87 17.65 6.16 4.25
N GLN A 88 17.15 5.35 3.31
CA GLN A 88 17.96 4.39 2.56
C GLN A 88 19.11 5.10 1.83
N ASN A 89 18.83 6.17 1.08
CA ASN A 89 19.84 6.97 0.39
C ASN A 89 20.91 7.53 1.32
N GLU A 90 20.52 7.97 2.52
CA GLU A 90 21.49 8.45 3.51
C GLU A 90 22.34 7.31 4.09
N THR A 91 21.73 6.15 4.34
CA THR A 91 22.44 4.97 4.88
C THR A 91 23.39 4.32 3.88
N GLN A 92 23.13 4.45 2.58
CA GLN A 92 24.04 4.00 1.52
C GLN A 92 25.40 4.70 1.57
N LYS A 93 25.44 5.95 2.06
CA LYS A 93 26.68 6.71 2.26
C LYS A 93 27.50 6.22 3.46
N PHE A 94 26.94 5.34 4.31
CA PHE A 94 27.67 4.84 5.47
C PHE A 94 28.70 3.79 5.03
N SER A 95 29.92 3.90 5.56
CA SER A 95 31.01 2.95 5.33
C SER A 95 31.50 2.32 6.63
N GLY A 96 32.16 1.16 6.51
CA GLY A 96 32.78 0.45 7.62
C GLY A 96 31.86 0.20 8.82
N VAL A 97 32.34 0.56 10.01
CA VAL A 97 31.67 0.29 11.30
C VAL A 97 30.27 0.92 11.38
N LYS A 98 30.09 2.12 10.81
CA LYS A 98 28.79 2.82 10.86
C LYS A 98 27.69 2.05 10.11
N LYS A 99 28.03 1.47 8.96
CA LYS A 99 27.12 0.61 8.18
C LYS A 99 26.77 -0.67 8.94
N GLN A 100 27.76 -1.27 9.61
CA GLN A 100 27.54 -2.46 10.42
C GLN A 100 26.63 -2.18 11.62
N ILE A 101 26.87 -1.09 12.34
CA ILE A 101 26.00 -0.66 13.47
C ILE A 101 24.56 -0.49 13.01
N PHE A 102 24.34 0.20 11.88
CA PHE A 102 23.00 0.38 11.34
C PHE A 102 22.32 -0.96 11.00
N LYS A 103 23.05 -1.86 10.34
CA LYS A 103 22.53 -3.18 9.95
C LYS A 103 22.16 -4.03 11.16
N GLU A 104 23.02 -4.09 12.18
CA GLU A 104 22.72 -4.84 13.41
C GLU A 104 21.59 -4.22 14.22
N ALA A 105 21.52 -2.87 14.27
CA ALA A 105 20.41 -2.18 14.89
C ALA A 105 19.08 -2.56 14.22
N MET A 106 19.01 -2.49 12.88
CA MET A 106 17.80 -2.86 12.14
C MET A 106 17.42 -4.32 12.33
N ARG A 107 18.38 -5.26 12.35
CA ARG A 107 18.10 -6.68 12.65
C ARG A 107 17.47 -6.86 14.02
N ALA A 108 18.03 -6.22 15.06
CA ALA A 108 17.48 -6.27 16.40
C ALA A 108 16.06 -5.67 16.45
N GLY A 109 15.85 -4.53 15.77
CA GLY A 109 14.55 -3.88 15.68
C GLY A 109 13.48 -4.71 15.00
N ILE A 110 13.78 -5.31 13.83
CA ILE A 110 12.84 -6.17 13.08
C ILE A 110 12.49 -7.41 13.90
N MET A 111 13.47 -8.04 14.54
CA MET A 111 13.22 -9.18 15.42
C MET A 111 12.29 -8.79 16.58
N VAL A 112 12.51 -7.64 17.22
CA VAL A 112 11.66 -7.17 18.33
C VAL A 112 10.25 -6.82 17.85
N SER A 113 10.13 -6.16 16.71
CA SER A 113 8.84 -5.87 16.05
C SER A 113 8.02 -7.15 15.85
N ARG A 114 8.61 -8.16 15.20
CA ARG A 114 7.96 -9.43 14.87
C ARG A 114 7.62 -10.28 16.09
N LYS A 115 8.49 -10.32 17.10
CA LYS A 115 8.33 -11.23 18.25
C LYS A 115 7.51 -10.62 19.40
N TYR A 116 7.53 -9.30 19.57
CA TYR A 116 6.98 -8.64 20.75
C TYR A 116 5.94 -7.58 20.39
N LYS A 117 6.33 -6.56 19.62
CA LYS A 117 5.50 -5.35 19.46
C LYS A 117 4.15 -5.60 18.76
N GLN A 118 4.12 -6.41 17.70
CA GLN A 118 2.88 -6.80 17.00
C GLN A 118 1.81 -7.43 17.92
N TYR A 119 2.23 -7.97 19.07
CA TYR A 119 1.37 -8.61 20.05
C TYR A 119 1.18 -7.77 21.33
N GLY A 120 1.53 -6.48 21.29
CA GLY A 120 1.42 -5.58 22.44
C GLY A 120 2.34 -5.95 23.60
N LYS A 121 3.46 -6.63 23.31
CA LYS A 121 4.42 -7.08 24.32
C LYS A 121 5.68 -6.21 24.30
N GLU A 122 6.24 -5.99 25.47
CA GLU A 122 7.56 -5.39 25.64
C GLU A 122 8.68 -6.43 25.36
N PRO A 123 9.82 -6.02 24.77
CA PRO A 123 10.95 -6.91 24.58
C PRO A 123 11.53 -7.37 25.93
N ALA A 124 11.91 -8.65 26.00
CA ALA A 124 12.44 -9.28 27.22
C ALA A 124 13.84 -9.88 27.02
N GLY A 125 14.58 -10.06 28.13
CA GLY A 125 15.90 -10.69 28.14
C GLY A 125 16.91 -9.99 27.24
N ILE A 126 17.67 -10.78 26.46
CA ILE A 126 18.70 -10.25 25.56
C ILE A 126 18.13 -9.31 24.48
N HIS A 127 16.89 -9.54 24.03
CA HIS A 127 16.25 -8.71 23.02
C HIS A 127 15.98 -7.29 23.52
N ARG A 128 15.67 -7.13 24.83
CA ARG A 128 15.53 -5.82 25.46
C ARG A 128 16.85 -5.04 25.41
N ILE A 129 17.96 -5.72 25.71
CA ILE A 129 19.30 -5.11 25.73
C ILE A 129 19.71 -4.72 24.31
N GLN A 130 19.57 -5.64 23.34
CA GLN A 130 19.88 -5.37 21.94
C GLN A 130 19.04 -4.21 21.38
N TYR A 131 17.75 -4.18 21.69
CA TYR A 131 16.88 -3.08 21.28
C TYR A 131 17.28 -1.76 21.92
N ALA A 132 17.56 -1.73 23.23
CA ALA A 132 17.99 -0.52 23.92
C ALA A 132 19.31 0.04 23.35
N MET A 133 20.25 -0.83 22.97
CA MET A 133 21.48 -0.42 22.29
C MET A 133 21.20 0.14 20.89
N ALA A 134 20.40 -0.55 20.08
CA ALA A 134 19.95 -0.08 18.77
C ALA A 134 19.23 1.27 18.86
N ASP A 135 18.41 1.44 19.89
CA ASP A 135 17.66 2.65 20.16
C ASP A 135 18.57 3.85 20.41
N LYS A 136 19.54 3.67 21.31
CA LYS A 136 20.51 4.69 21.68
C LYS A 136 21.41 5.09 20.51
N LEU A 137 21.84 4.12 19.70
CA LEU A 137 22.81 4.35 18.63
C LEU A 137 22.17 4.85 17.32
N VAL A 138 20.95 4.41 17.02
CA VAL A 138 20.32 4.61 15.70
C VAL A 138 18.90 5.15 15.82
N PHE A 139 18.00 4.42 16.48
CA PHE A 139 16.56 4.68 16.32
C PHE A 139 16.11 6.01 16.92
N LYS A 140 16.68 6.43 18.06
CA LYS A 140 16.37 7.75 18.65
C LYS A 140 16.66 8.90 17.68
N LYS A 141 17.75 8.80 16.91
CA LYS A 141 18.08 9.79 15.88
C LYS A 141 17.06 9.75 14.74
N LEU A 142 16.66 8.57 14.28
CA LEU A 142 15.65 8.44 13.23
C LEU A 142 14.29 9.01 13.66
N ARG A 143 13.82 8.70 14.87
CA ARG A 143 12.57 9.25 15.44
C ARG A 143 12.60 10.76 15.64
N SER A 144 13.77 11.36 15.80
CA SER A 144 13.88 12.82 15.92
C SER A 144 13.47 13.56 14.64
N TYR A 145 13.57 12.93 13.47
CA TYR A 145 13.15 13.54 12.19
C TYR A 145 11.62 13.69 12.08
N THR A 146 10.84 12.96 12.87
CA THR A 146 9.37 13.07 12.95
C THR A 146 8.92 13.84 14.20
N GLY A 147 9.83 14.59 14.83
CA GLY A 147 9.54 15.40 16.03
C GLY A 147 9.63 14.62 17.35
N GLY A 148 9.86 13.30 17.31
CA GLY A 148 10.23 12.48 18.47
C GLY A 148 9.11 12.18 19.46
N ARG A 149 7.88 12.65 19.23
CA ARG A 149 6.71 12.42 20.09
C ARG A 149 5.58 11.62 19.41
N ILE A 150 5.79 11.16 18.18
CA ILE A 150 4.81 10.34 17.47
C ILE A 150 4.50 9.09 18.31
N LYS A 151 3.22 8.90 18.62
CA LYS A 151 2.67 7.67 19.18
C LYS A 151 2.42 6.66 18.06
N PHE A 152 1.80 7.12 16.97
CA PHE A 152 1.59 6.34 15.76
C PHE A 152 1.24 7.23 14.57
N PHE A 153 1.49 6.71 13.37
CA PHE A 153 0.95 7.22 12.12
C PHE A 153 -0.27 6.39 11.71
N ILE A 154 -1.16 6.97 10.92
CA ILE A 154 -2.21 6.25 10.19
C ILE A 154 -1.87 6.30 8.70
N SER A 155 -1.90 5.15 8.03
CA SER A 155 -1.75 5.02 6.58
C SER A 155 -3.05 4.51 5.96
N GLY A 156 -3.60 5.26 5.02
CA GLY A 156 -4.83 4.88 4.30
C GLY A 156 -4.86 5.36 2.86
N GLY A 157 -5.91 4.98 2.12
CA GLY A 157 -6.14 5.36 0.72
C GLY A 157 -5.40 4.54 -0.33
N ALA A 158 -4.36 3.79 0.07
CA ALA A 158 -3.69 2.79 -0.74
C ALA A 158 -2.95 1.77 0.16
N PRO A 159 -2.59 0.58 -0.36
CA PRO A 159 -1.77 -0.38 0.37
C PRO A 159 -0.38 0.16 0.70
N LEU A 160 0.13 -0.13 1.90
CA LEU A 160 1.52 0.12 2.28
C LEU A 160 2.32 -1.18 2.18
N LEU A 161 3.52 -1.12 1.58
CA LEU A 161 4.43 -2.27 1.53
C LEU A 161 4.87 -2.70 2.94
N ASP A 162 4.83 -4.01 3.19
CA ASP A 162 5.19 -4.58 4.49
C ASP A 162 6.60 -4.24 4.93
N GLU A 163 7.55 -4.23 3.99
CA GLU A 163 8.94 -3.86 4.29
C GLU A 163 9.04 -2.45 4.90
N ILE A 164 8.23 -1.50 4.41
CA ILE A 164 8.21 -0.13 4.93
C ILE A 164 7.58 -0.10 6.32
N GLY A 165 6.45 -0.78 6.51
CA GLY A 165 5.81 -0.90 7.81
C GLY A 165 6.72 -1.55 8.87
N GLU A 166 7.34 -2.67 8.53
CA GLU A 166 8.29 -3.39 9.39
C GLU A 166 9.51 -2.53 9.72
N PHE A 167 10.05 -1.81 8.74
CA PHE A 167 11.18 -0.91 8.95
C PHE A 167 10.84 0.17 9.99
N PHE A 168 9.72 0.88 9.82
CA PHE A 168 9.34 1.94 10.74
C PHE A 168 9.00 1.41 12.14
N ASP A 169 8.33 0.27 12.23
CA ASP A 169 8.03 -0.35 13.53
C ASP A 169 9.31 -0.83 14.27
N ALA A 170 10.29 -1.36 13.53
CA ALA A 170 11.61 -1.67 14.06
C ALA A 170 12.27 -0.44 14.69
N VAL A 171 12.19 0.71 14.02
CA VAL A 171 12.67 2.01 14.50
C VAL A 171 11.83 2.56 15.67
N GLY A 172 10.67 1.98 15.97
CA GLY A 172 9.77 2.47 17.02
C GLY A 172 8.86 3.59 16.54
N ILE A 173 8.53 3.60 15.25
CA ILE A 173 7.51 4.45 14.64
C ILE A 173 6.40 3.51 14.14
N LEU A 174 5.32 3.40 14.90
CA LEU A 174 4.20 2.54 14.50
C LEU A 174 3.40 3.21 13.38
N ILE A 175 3.18 2.51 12.27
CA ILE A 175 2.27 2.92 11.20
C ILE A 175 1.10 1.95 11.19
N LEU A 176 -0.08 2.44 11.56
CA LEU A 176 -1.33 1.67 11.52
C LEU A 176 -1.96 1.78 10.13
N GLN A 177 -2.05 0.65 9.42
CA GLN A 177 -2.81 0.61 8.18
C GLN A 177 -4.31 0.59 8.47
N GLY A 178 -5.06 1.39 7.71
CA GLY A 178 -6.51 1.42 7.73
C GLY A 178 -7.10 1.29 6.33
N TYR A 179 -8.29 0.72 6.27
CA TYR A 179 -9.07 0.54 5.04
C TYR A 179 -10.40 1.26 5.15
N GLY A 180 -10.88 1.72 4.00
CA GLY A 180 -12.00 2.61 3.91
C GLY A 180 -12.20 3.20 2.53
N LEU A 181 -13.37 3.79 2.34
CA LEU A 181 -13.84 4.40 1.11
C LEU A 181 -14.78 5.55 1.45
N THR A 182 -14.94 6.52 0.54
CA THR A 182 -15.78 7.69 0.80
C THR A 182 -17.22 7.29 1.16
N GLU A 183 -17.73 6.26 0.50
CA GLU A 183 -19.05 5.66 0.68
C GLU A 183 -19.27 5.08 2.08
N ALA A 184 -18.21 4.90 2.87
CA ALA A 184 -18.24 4.40 4.25
C ALA A 184 -17.73 5.42 5.30
N SER A 185 -17.63 6.70 4.93
CA SER A 185 -17.46 7.86 5.82
C SER A 185 -16.24 8.00 6.76
N PRO A 186 -14.99 7.64 6.43
CA PRO A 186 -14.49 6.74 5.40
C PRO A 186 -13.96 5.42 5.99
N VAL A 187 -13.71 5.34 7.30
CA VAL A 187 -12.95 4.23 7.89
C VAL A 187 -13.87 3.03 8.10
N THR A 188 -13.45 1.85 7.67
CA THR A 188 -14.17 0.60 7.95
C THR A 188 -13.33 -0.33 8.80
N HIS A 189 -12.02 -0.39 8.55
CA HIS A 189 -11.09 -1.26 9.26
C HIS A 189 -9.82 -0.51 9.65
N THR A 190 -9.22 -0.90 10.77
CA THR A 190 -7.89 -0.40 11.14
C THR A 190 -7.12 -1.39 12.01
N ASN A 191 -5.81 -1.44 11.81
CA ASN A 191 -4.91 -2.07 12.77
C ASN A 191 -4.90 -1.25 14.07
N ARG A 192 -4.65 -1.93 15.20
CA ARG A 192 -4.71 -1.32 16.54
C ARG A 192 -3.35 -1.37 17.21
N ARG A 193 -3.08 -0.43 18.12
CA ARG A 193 -1.77 -0.29 18.79
C ARG A 193 -1.42 -1.52 19.62
N GLU A 194 -2.43 -2.16 20.19
CA GLU A 194 -2.29 -3.32 21.09
C GLU A 194 -2.04 -4.61 20.30
N ARG A 195 -2.54 -4.68 19.05
CA ARG A 195 -2.33 -5.83 18.18
C ARG A 195 -2.54 -5.46 16.71
N TYR A 196 -1.50 -5.64 15.92
CA TYR A 196 -1.48 -5.38 14.49
C TYR A 196 -0.78 -6.49 13.73
N LYS A 197 -1.13 -6.65 12.45
CA LYS A 197 -0.49 -7.58 11.54
C LYS A 197 -0.07 -6.84 10.27
N PHE A 198 1.19 -7.01 9.86
CA PHE A 198 1.61 -6.60 8.52
C PHE A 198 0.80 -7.35 7.45
N SER A 199 0.72 -6.78 6.25
CA SER A 199 -0.11 -7.22 5.14
C SER A 199 -1.63 -7.13 5.35
N THR A 200 -2.10 -6.64 6.50
CA THR A 200 -3.53 -6.50 6.81
C THR A 200 -3.91 -5.05 7.05
N VAL A 201 -5.20 -4.75 6.94
CA VAL A 201 -5.79 -3.45 7.27
C VAL A 201 -6.50 -3.46 8.63
N GLY A 202 -6.32 -4.55 9.39
CA GLY A 202 -6.87 -4.72 10.72
C GLY A 202 -8.29 -5.28 10.74
N LYS A 203 -8.98 -5.02 11.85
CA LYS A 203 -10.35 -5.47 12.12
C LYS A 203 -11.34 -4.35 11.84
N PRO A 204 -12.64 -4.64 11.68
CA PRO A 204 -13.66 -3.61 11.65
C PRO A 204 -13.53 -2.66 12.84
N ILE A 205 -13.80 -1.37 12.58
CA ILE A 205 -13.97 -0.39 13.65
C ILE A 205 -15.28 -0.65 14.39
N TYR A 206 -15.44 -0.06 15.56
CA TYR A 206 -16.65 -0.18 16.37
C TYR A 206 -17.92 0.15 15.55
N ASN A 207 -19.02 -0.58 15.77
CA ASN A 207 -20.28 -0.44 15.03
C ASN A 207 -20.22 -0.60 13.50
N VAL A 208 -19.14 -1.16 12.95
CA VAL A 208 -19.06 -1.55 11.55
C VAL A 208 -19.02 -3.06 11.46
N GLU A 209 -20.00 -3.60 10.74
CA GLU A 209 -20.07 -5.01 10.38
C GLU A 209 -19.40 -5.23 9.03
N HIS A 210 -18.82 -6.41 8.84
CA HIS A 210 -18.30 -6.85 7.56
C HIS A 210 -18.71 -8.28 7.26
N LYS A 211 -18.78 -8.63 5.97
CA LYS A 211 -18.82 -10.02 5.51
C LYS A 211 -18.12 -10.10 4.16
N LEU A 212 -17.78 -11.33 3.74
CA LEU A 212 -17.29 -11.60 2.39
C LEU A 212 -18.38 -12.29 1.58
N THR A 213 -18.50 -11.98 0.29
CA THR A 213 -19.28 -12.80 -0.65
C THR A 213 -18.55 -14.13 -0.93
N GLU A 214 -19.18 -15.03 -1.69
CA GLU A 214 -18.53 -16.27 -2.13
C GLU A 214 -17.27 -16.01 -2.99
N GLU A 215 -17.27 -14.90 -3.73
CA GLU A 215 -16.16 -14.42 -4.55
C GLU A 215 -15.11 -13.62 -3.77
N GLY A 216 -15.35 -13.39 -2.48
CA GLY A 216 -14.45 -12.65 -1.60
C GLY A 216 -14.64 -11.12 -1.63
N GLU A 217 -15.72 -10.60 -2.22
CA GLU A 217 -16.01 -9.16 -2.13
C GLU A 217 -16.26 -8.76 -0.68
N ILE A 218 -15.64 -7.68 -0.25
CA ILE A 218 -15.84 -7.12 1.07
C ILE A 218 -17.14 -6.31 1.07
N LEU A 219 -18.07 -6.72 1.92
CA LEU A 219 -19.30 -5.99 2.19
C LEU A 219 -19.19 -5.35 3.57
N VAL A 220 -19.64 -4.10 3.68
CA VAL A 220 -19.66 -3.38 4.96
C VAL A 220 -21.04 -2.85 5.26
N LYS A 221 -21.45 -2.90 6.53
CA LYS A 221 -22.72 -2.37 7.00
C LYS A 221 -22.53 -1.65 8.31
N GLY A 222 -23.23 -0.54 8.48
CA GLY A 222 -23.13 0.27 9.68
C GLY A 222 -23.64 1.69 9.47
N PRO A 223 -23.71 2.49 10.54
CA PRO A 223 -24.20 3.87 10.47
C PRO A 223 -23.27 4.81 9.68
N ASN A 224 -22.07 4.35 9.34
CA ASN A 224 -21.09 5.06 8.51
C ASN A 224 -21.37 4.93 7.00
N VAL A 225 -22.22 4.01 6.56
CA VAL A 225 -22.57 3.83 5.15
C VAL A 225 -23.34 5.04 4.64
N MET A 226 -22.97 5.53 3.45
CA MET A 226 -23.56 6.69 2.80
C MET A 226 -25.08 6.53 2.57
N GLN A 227 -25.76 7.65 2.35
CA GLN A 227 -27.19 7.63 1.97
C GLN A 227 -27.43 7.30 0.48
N GLY A 228 -26.37 7.12 -0.31
CA GLY A 228 -26.43 6.95 -1.77
C GLY A 228 -25.83 8.13 -2.55
N TYR A 229 -25.69 7.98 -3.85
CA TYR A 229 -25.14 9.00 -4.75
C TYR A 229 -26.16 10.12 -5.02
N TYR A 230 -25.69 11.36 -5.11
CA TYR A 230 -26.58 12.52 -5.27
C TYR A 230 -27.21 12.50 -6.68
N LYS A 231 -28.56 12.48 -6.73
CA LYS A 231 -29.35 12.42 -7.97
C LYS A 231 -29.07 11.17 -8.84
N ASP A 232 -28.54 10.09 -8.25
CA ASP A 232 -28.28 8.85 -8.95
C ASP A 232 -28.77 7.63 -8.16
N PRO A 233 -30.09 7.33 -8.22
CA PRO A 233 -30.66 6.19 -7.51
C PRO A 233 -30.20 4.84 -8.09
N ARG A 234 -29.80 4.78 -9.38
CA ARG A 234 -29.33 3.55 -10.01
C ARG A 234 -27.97 3.15 -9.46
N ALA A 235 -26.99 4.06 -9.52
CA ALA A 235 -25.68 3.81 -8.94
C ALA A 235 -25.75 3.57 -7.43
N THR A 236 -26.75 4.15 -6.75
CA THR A 236 -27.00 3.89 -5.33
C THR A 236 -27.40 2.43 -5.09
N ALA A 237 -28.38 1.93 -5.83
CA ALA A 237 -28.86 0.55 -5.71
C ALA A 237 -27.83 -0.49 -6.18
N GLU A 238 -26.91 -0.11 -7.06
CA GLU A 238 -25.77 -0.96 -7.44
C GLU A 238 -24.73 -1.10 -6.32
N MET A 239 -24.63 -0.11 -5.43
CA MET A 239 -23.62 -0.05 -4.38
C MET A 239 -24.14 -0.51 -3.01
N ILE A 240 -25.44 -0.31 -2.73
CA ILE A 240 -26.08 -0.65 -1.47
C ILE A 240 -27.25 -1.58 -1.76
N ASP A 241 -27.19 -2.80 -1.23
CA ASP A 241 -28.26 -3.79 -1.40
C ASP A 241 -29.48 -3.47 -0.52
N ASP A 242 -30.58 -4.21 -0.74
CA ASP A 242 -31.83 -4.04 0.01
C ASP A 242 -31.69 -4.36 1.52
N GLU A 243 -30.65 -5.10 1.90
CA GLU A 243 -30.31 -5.37 3.30
C GLU A 243 -29.45 -4.26 3.92
N GLY A 244 -29.00 -3.27 3.15
CA GLY A 244 -28.16 -2.16 3.59
C GLY A 244 -26.67 -2.48 3.65
N TRP A 245 -26.20 -3.54 3.00
CA TRP A 245 -24.77 -3.80 2.80
C TRP A 245 -24.22 -2.96 1.65
N LEU A 246 -23.11 -2.29 1.93
CA LEU A 246 -22.32 -1.58 0.94
C LEU A 246 -21.35 -2.55 0.26
N HIS A 247 -21.54 -2.76 -1.04
CA HIS A 247 -20.64 -3.47 -1.95
C HIS A 247 -19.40 -2.62 -2.20
N THR A 248 -18.26 -2.95 -1.58
CA THR A 248 -17.08 -2.07 -1.69
C THR A 248 -16.41 -2.12 -3.06
N GLY A 249 -16.65 -3.17 -3.84
CA GLY A 249 -15.90 -3.44 -5.06
C GLY A 249 -14.45 -3.85 -4.83
N ASP A 250 -14.03 -4.05 -3.57
CA ASP A 250 -12.71 -4.55 -3.19
C ASP A 250 -12.82 -6.01 -2.71
N ILE A 251 -11.88 -6.85 -3.11
CA ILE A 251 -11.77 -8.25 -2.69
C ILE A 251 -10.82 -8.34 -1.49
N GLY A 252 -11.14 -9.22 -0.56
CA GLY A 252 -10.25 -9.51 0.56
C GLY A 252 -10.42 -10.89 1.16
N GLU A 253 -9.55 -11.17 2.10
CA GLU A 253 -9.53 -12.40 2.89
C GLU A 253 -9.52 -12.03 4.37
N ILE A 254 -10.34 -12.73 5.17
CA ILE A 254 -10.35 -12.57 6.62
C ILE A 254 -9.62 -13.78 7.22
N ASP A 255 -8.57 -13.52 8.00
CA ASP A 255 -7.84 -14.58 8.67
C ASP A 255 -8.58 -15.12 9.92
N LEU A 256 -8.07 -16.21 10.50
CA LEU A 256 -8.66 -16.84 11.68
C LEU A 256 -8.71 -15.93 12.93
N ASP A 257 -7.90 -14.88 12.98
CA ASP A 257 -7.94 -13.88 14.06
C ASP A 257 -8.91 -12.73 13.75
N GLY A 258 -9.55 -12.72 12.58
CA GLY A 258 -10.49 -11.69 12.12
C GLY A 258 -9.83 -10.46 11.48
N TYR A 259 -8.56 -10.56 11.04
CA TYR A 259 -7.89 -9.46 10.34
C TYR A 259 -8.19 -9.54 8.84
N LEU A 260 -8.59 -8.40 8.27
CA LEU A 260 -8.84 -8.27 6.84
C LEU A 260 -7.55 -7.97 6.09
N LYS A 261 -7.29 -8.71 5.01
CA LYS A 261 -6.30 -8.42 3.98
C LYS A 261 -7.00 -8.07 2.68
N ILE A 262 -6.68 -6.92 2.11
CA ILE A 262 -7.18 -6.51 0.80
C ILE A 262 -6.32 -7.16 -0.29
N THR A 263 -6.94 -7.81 -1.26
CA THR A 263 -6.25 -8.54 -2.33
C THR A 263 -6.31 -7.80 -3.67
N ASP A 264 -7.47 -7.31 -4.08
CA ASP A 264 -7.62 -6.51 -5.32
C ASP A 264 -8.96 -5.75 -5.36
N ARG A 265 -9.31 -5.18 -6.51
CA ARG A 265 -10.65 -4.72 -6.86
C ARG A 265 -11.35 -5.69 -7.79
N ILE A 266 -12.67 -5.86 -7.63
CA ILE A 266 -13.50 -6.69 -8.51
C ILE A 266 -13.28 -6.34 -9.98
N LYS A 267 -13.25 -5.04 -10.31
CA LYS A 267 -13.03 -4.56 -11.69
C LYS A 267 -11.65 -4.90 -12.26
N ASN A 268 -10.70 -5.28 -11.40
CA ASN A 268 -9.36 -5.68 -11.79
C ASN A 268 -9.14 -7.20 -11.72
N ILE A 269 -10.07 -7.96 -11.13
CA ILE A 269 -9.95 -9.41 -11.04
C ILE A 269 -9.93 -9.98 -12.46
N ILE A 270 -8.90 -10.76 -12.74
CA ILE A 270 -8.77 -11.52 -13.97
C ILE A 270 -9.53 -12.83 -13.77
N VAL A 271 -10.53 -13.08 -14.60
CA VAL A 271 -11.22 -14.37 -14.65
C VAL A 271 -10.71 -15.12 -15.86
N THR A 272 -9.78 -16.06 -15.63
CA THR A 272 -9.24 -16.89 -16.72
C THR A 272 -10.34 -17.73 -17.38
N SER A 273 -10.10 -18.23 -18.60
CA SER A 273 -11.05 -19.11 -19.30
C SER A 273 -11.34 -20.41 -18.54
N GLY A 274 -10.49 -20.78 -17.58
CA GLY A 274 -10.70 -21.90 -16.66
C GLY A 274 -11.52 -21.55 -15.41
N GLY A 275 -12.10 -20.35 -15.32
CA GLY A 275 -12.91 -19.90 -14.19
C GLY A 275 -12.13 -19.59 -12.93
N LYS A 276 -10.80 -19.40 -13.01
CA LYS A 276 -9.99 -18.97 -11.87
C LYS A 276 -9.97 -17.45 -11.78
N ASN A 277 -10.41 -16.94 -10.62
CA ASN A 277 -10.32 -15.54 -10.22
C ASN A 277 -8.91 -15.26 -9.72
N ILE A 278 -8.26 -14.26 -10.29
CA ILE A 278 -6.88 -13.90 -9.98
C ILE A 278 -6.84 -12.41 -9.68
N ALA A 279 -6.18 -12.06 -8.58
CA ALA A 279 -5.86 -10.69 -8.18
C ALA A 279 -4.51 -10.27 -8.80
N PRO A 280 -4.48 -9.66 -10.00
CA PRO A 280 -3.22 -9.29 -10.64
C PRO A 280 -2.37 -8.35 -9.81
N SER A 281 -2.98 -7.47 -9.00
CA SER A 281 -2.27 -6.45 -8.22
C SER A 281 -1.26 -7.06 -7.23
N ILE A 282 -1.56 -8.24 -6.67
CA ILE A 282 -0.65 -8.97 -5.76
C ILE A 282 0.60 -9.44 -6.52
N ILE A 283 0.40 -10.00 -7.71
CA ILE A 283 1.47 -10.55 -8.53
C ILE A 283 2.31 -9.40 -9.09
N GLU A 284 1.68 -8.34 -9.60
CA GLU A 284 2.34 -7.12 -10.08
C GLU A 284 3.21 -6.48 -8.98
N THR A 285 2.67 -6.29 -7.77
CA THR A 285 3.42 -5.72 -6.64
C THR A 285 4.65 -6.57 -6.28
N GLU A 286 4.55 -7.89 -6.37
CA GLU A 286 5.70 -8.74 -6.11
C GLU A 286 6.76 -8.63 -7.21
N LEU A 287 6.35 -8.67 -8.48
CA LEU A 287 7.25 -8.60 -9.63
C LEU A 287 7.94 -7.23 -9.72
N MET A 288 7.29 -6.17 -9.25
CA MET A 288 7.87 -4.83 -9.11
C MET A 288 9.10 -4.79 -8.17
N LYS A 289 9.38 -5.84 -7.39
CA LYS A 289 10.63 -5.98 -6.62
C LYS A 289 11.84 -6.34 -7.50
N SER A 290 11.62 -6.74 -8.75
CA SER A 290 12.69 -7.03 -9.72
C SER A 290 13.57 -5.81 -9.97
N SER A 291 14.88 -6.04 -10.13
CA SER A 291 15.79 -5.00 -10.60
C SER A 291 15.48 -4.58 -12.03
N TYR A 292 14.93 -5.47 -12.87
CA TYR A 292 14.70 -5.24 -14.30
C TYR A 292 13.39 -4.52 -14.62
N ILE A 293 12.39 -4.60 -13.76
CA ILE A 293 11.03 -4.12 -14.06
C ILE A 293 10.85 -2.67 -13.56
N GLU A 294 10.40 -1.78 -14.44
CA GLU A 294 9.99 -0.41 -14.09
C GLU A 294 8.47 -0.31 -13.94
N GLN A 295 7.72 -0.88 -14.87
CA GLN A 295 6.27 -0.99 -14.82
C GLN A 295 5.83 -2.36 -15.34
N ILE A 296 4.70 -2.86 -14.87
CA ILE A 296 4.13 -4.13 -15.30
C ILE A 296 2.60 -4.08 -15.29
N VAL A 297 2.00 -4.73 -16.28
CA VAL A 297 0.56 -5.02 -16.32
C VAL A 297 0.36 -6.48 -16.69
N ILE A 298 -0.33 -7.22 -15.85
CA ILE A 298 -0.70 -8.61 -16.09
C ILE A 298 -1.95 -8.68 -16.96
N ILE A 299 -1.99 -9.58 -17.93
CA ILE A 299 -3.11 -9.78 -18.83
C ILE A 299 -3.53 -11.24 -18.74
N GLY A 300 -4.83 -11.50 -18.77
CA GLY A 300 -5.33 -12.87 -18.69
C GLY A 300 -6.84 -13.02 -18.61
N ASP A 301 -7.60 -11.93 -18.64
CA ASP A 301 -9.07 -12.02 -18.54
C ASP A 301 -9.63 -12.78 -19.74
N LYS A 302 -10.43 -13.82 -19.44
CA LYS A 302 -10.99 -14.77 -20.40
C LYS A 302 -9.94 -15.50 -21.26
N ARG A 303 -8.68 -15.56 -20.81
CA ARG A 303 -7.58 -16.28 -21.47
C ARG A 303 -7.18 -17.54 -20.68
N ASN A 304 -6.50 -18.47 -21.36
CA ASN A 304 -6.08 -19.76 -20.80
C ASN A 304 -4.91 -19.68 -19.81
N TYR A 305 -4.17 -18.57 -19.80
CA TYR A 305 -3.09 -18.31 -18.85
C TYR A 305 -2.79 -16.81 -18.73
N LEU A 306 -2.02 -16.45 -17.71
CA LEU A 306 -1.53 -15.09 -17.54
C LEU A 306 -0.32 -14.79 -18.43
N THR A 307 -0.30 -13.59 -18.97
CA THR A 307 0.81 -12.96 -19.66
C THR A 307 1.11 -11.61 -19.02
N ALA A 308 2.24 -10.99 -19.33
CA ALA A 308 2.56 -9.66 -18.80
C ALA A 308 3.19 -8.74 -19.84
N LEU A 309 2.76 -7.49 -19.83
CA LEU A 309 3.42 -6.38 -20.50
C LEU A 309 4.35 -5.71 -19.49
N ILE A 310 5.63 -5.64 -19.80
CA ILE A 310 6.67 -5.15 -18.90
C ILE A 310 7.37 -3.97 -19.56
N VAL A 311 7.45 -2.84 -18.87
CA VAL A 311 8.37 -1.76 -19.20
C VAL A 311 9.64 -2.00 -18.40
N PRO A 312 10.76 -2.38 -19.04
CA PRO A 312 12.00 -2.66 -18.32
C PRO A 312 12.75 -1.36 -18.02
N LYS A 313 13.55 -1.36 -16.93
CA LYS A 313 14.44 -0.23 -16.61
C LYS A 313 15.51 -0.12 -17.69
N TYR A 314 15.56 1.03 -18.35
CA TYR A 314 16.47 1.29 -19.46
C TYR A 314 17.94 0.96 -19.11
N GLU A 315 18.43 1.44 -17.96
CA GLU A 315 19.82 1.27 -17.56
C GLU A 315 20.20 -0.20 -17.35
N GLN A 316 19.24 -1.03 -16.91
CA GLN A 316 19.48 -2.47 -16.72
C GLN A 316 19.52 -3.21 -18.05
N MET A 317 18.73 -2.79 -19.04
CA MET A 317 18.78 -3.38 -20.38
C MET A 317 20.09 -3.04 -21.09
N GLU A 318 20.57 -1.80 -20.96
CA GLU A 318 21.87 -1.37 -21.47
C GLU A 318 23.04 -2.16 -20.85
N ALA A 319 23.00 -2.38 -19.53
CA ALA A 319 24.01 -3.16 -18.84
C ALA A 319 24.06 -4.62 -19.36
N LEU A 320 22.91 -5.25 -19.57
CA LEU A 320 22.82 -6.60 -20.16
C LEU A 320 23.32 -6.61 -21.62
N ALA A 321 23.03 -5.56 -22.40
CA ALA A 321 23.52 -5.44 -23.77
C ALA A 321 25.06 -5.47 -23.83
N GLN A 322 25.71 -4.72 -22.93
CA GLN A 322 27.16 -4.69 -22.80
C GLN A 322 27.71 -6.04 -22.33
N GLU A 323 27.12 -6.64 -21.30
CA GLU A 323 27.53 -7.94 -20.77
C GLU A 323 27.48 -9.04 -21.84
N TYR A 324 26.41 -9.07 -22.65
CA TYR A 324 26.21 -10.07 -23.69
C TYR A 324 26.82 -9.69 -25.04
N ASN A 325 27.50 -8.55 -25.13
CA ASN A 325 28.06 -7.99 -26.37
C ASN A 325 27.02 -7.90 -27.51
N ILE A 326 25.81 -7.45 -27.18
CA ILE A 326 24.72 -7.25 -28.13
C ILE A 326 24.89 -5.89 -28.80
N LYS A 327 24.93 -5.89 -30.13
CA LYS A 327 24.81 -4.67 -30.93
C LYS A 327 23.35 -4.49 -31.31
N TYR A 328 22.85 -3.28 -31.21
CA TYR A 328 21.47 -2.92 -31.53
C TYR A 328 21.45 -1.49 -32.08
N ASP A 329 20.55 -1.22 -33.03
CA ASP A 329 20.41 0.09 -33.68
C ASP A 329 19.30 0.94 -33.01
N SER A 330 18.42 0.30 -32.26
CA SER A 330 17.36 0.98 -31.50
C SER A 330 17.01 0.26 -30.21
N TYR A 331 16.47 0.99 -29.23
CA TYR A 331 16.03 0.38 -27.97
C TYR A 331 14.96 -0.70 -28.18
N ARG A 332 14.08 -0.52 -29.18
CA ARG A 332 13.07 -1.51 -29.56
C ARG A 332 13.69 -2.82 -30.04
N GLU A 333 14.83 -2.77 -30.74
CA GLU A 333 15.56 -3.97 -31.13
C GLU A 333 16.17 -4.66 -29.90
N LEU A 334 16.77 -3.88 -29.00
CA LEU A 334 17.38 -4.40 -27.78
C LEU A 334 16.38 -5.19 -26.92
N ILE A 335 15.22 -4.61 -26.63
CA ILE A 335 14.20 -5.27 -25.78
C ILE A 335 13.51 -6.46 -26.46
N ASN A 336 13.66 -6.62 -27.77
CA ASN A 336 13.17 -7.79 -28.51
C ASN A 336 14.27 -8.85 -28.69
N HIS A 337 15.53 -8.54 -28.34
CA HIS A 337 16.62 -9.49 -28.46
C HIS A 337 16.43 -10.67 -27.50
N TYR A 338 16.52 -11.90 -28.00
CA TYR A 338 16.15 -13.11 -27.28
C TYR A 338 16.86 -13.26 -25.91
N LYS A 339 18.15 -12.89 -25.81
CA LYS A 339 18.89 -12.92 -24.53
C LYS A 339 18.28 -11.98 -23.50
N ILE A 340 17.88 -10.77 -23.88
CA ILE A 340 17.30 -9.78 -22.98
C ILE A 340 15.95 -10.26 -22.47
N VAL A 341 15.08 -10.68 -23.39
CA VAL A 341 13.76 -11.23 -23.05
C VAL A 341 13.89 -12.43 -22.13
N ASN A 342 14.82 -13.34 -22.42
CA ASN A 342 15.04 -14.54 -21.60
C ASN A 342 15.52 -14.20 -20.19
N THR A 343 16.47 -13.26 -20.03
CA THR A 343 16.94 -12.83 -18.70
C THR A 343 15.81 -12.24 -17.85
N VAL A 344 14.96 -11.39 -18.44
CA VAL A 344 13.80 -10.84 -17.72
C VAL A 344 12.77 -11.92 -17.41
N HIS A 345 12.53 -12.85 -18.34
CA HIS A 345 11.61 -13.97 -18.14
C HIS A 345 12.07 -14.90 -17.01
N GLU A 346 13.35 -15.25 -16.95
CA GLU A 346 13.93 -16.07 -15.89
C GLU A 346 13.79 -15.39 -14.51
N ASP A 347 13.98 -14.08 -14.44
CA ASP A 347 13.77 -13.33 -13.20
C ASP A 347 12.29 -13.33 -12.77
N VAL A 348 11.37 -13.16 -13.71
CA VAL A 348 9.92 -13.30 -13.47
C VAL A 348 9.59 -14.71 -12.96
N GLN A 349 10.11 -15.76 -13.61
CA GLN A 349 9.91 -17.15 -13.20
C GLN A 349 10.42 -17.41 -11.78
N ARG A 350 11.58 -16.85 -11.43
CA ARG A 350 12.16 -16.95 -10.09
C ARG A 350 11.30 -16.27 -9.02
N ILE A 351 10.81 -15.07 -9.29
CA ILE A 351 10.00 -14.30 -8.32
C ILE A 351 8.63 -14.95 -8.10
N GLN A 352 8.01 -15.48 -9.16
CA GLN A 352 6.65 -16.00 -9.09
C GLN A 352 6.51 -17.41 -8.49
N GLN A 353 7.61 -18.06 -8.08
CA GLN A 353 7.60 -19.43 -7.55
C GLN A 353 6.66 -19.65 -6.36
N LYS A 354 6.36 -18.59 -5.61
CA LYS A 354 5.45 -18.62 -4.46
C LYS A 354 3.96 -18.64 -4.83
N PHE A 355 3.62 -18.33 -6.08
CA PHE A 355 2.24 -18.26 -6.55
C PHE A 355 1.78 -19.60 -7.13
N ALA A 356 0.48 -19.85 -7.10
CA ALA A 356 -0.10 -21.06 -7.65
C ALA A 356 0.12 -21.14 -9.17
N ARG A 357 0.12 -22.35 -9.74
CA ARG A 357 0.41 -22.57 -11.17
C ARG A 357 -0.46 -21.74 -12.12
N TYR A 358 -1.71 -21.45 -11.74
CA TYR A 358 -2.66 -20.67 -12.52
C TYR A 358 -2.44 -19.15 -12.38
N GLU A 359 -1.73 -18.71 -11.35
CA GLU A 359 -1.33 -17.32 -11.10
C GLU A 359 0.04 -16.97 -11.72
N GLN A 360 0.73 -17.97 -12.29
CA GLN A 360 2.05 -17.78 -12.88
C GLN A 360 1.96 -17.26 -14.32
N ILE A 361 2.71 -16.21 -14.60
CA ILE A 361 2.92 -15.63 -15.92
C ILE A 361 3.66 -16.63 -16.80
N LYS A 362 3.08 -16.93 -17.97
CA LYS A 362 3.64 -17.88 -18.95
C LYS A 362 4.52 -17.20 -19.97
N LYS A 363 4.07 -16.07 -20.51
CA LYS A 363 4.79 -15.30 -21.53
C LYS A 363 4.81 -13.82 -21.14
N ILE A 364 5.85 -13.13 -21.60
CA ILE A 364 6.04 -11.69 -21.37
C ILE A 364 6.28 -10.99 -22.70
N ALA A 365 5.94 -9.71 -22.76
CA ALA A 365 6.42 -8.79 -23.80
C ALA A 365 7.06 -7.58 -23.13
N LEU A 366 8.22 -7.16 -23.66
CA LEU A 366 8.89 -5.95 -23.22
C LEU A 366 8.42 -4.76 -24.06
N LEU A 367 8.05 -3.67 -23.39
CA LEU A 367 7.56 -2.45 -24.01
C LEU A 367 8.66 -1.37 -24.00
N PRO A 368 8.83 -0.62 -25.09
CA PRO A 368 9.89 0.39 -25.20
C PRO A 368 9.56 1.70 -24.48
N GLU A 369 8.30 1.93 -24.15
CA GLU A 369 7.80 3.19 -23.61
C GLU A 369 7.03 2.92 -22.32
N ALA A 370 7.25 3.77 -21.33
CA ALA A 370 6.48 3.78 -20.09
C ALA A 370 5.02 4.15 -20.36
N PHE A 371 4.13 3.60 -19.54
CA PHE A 371 2.72 3.99 -19.53
C PHE A 371 2.60 5.46 -19.13
N SER A 372 1.79 6.20 -19.88
CA SER A 372 1.73 7.66 -19.75
C SER A 372 0.33 8.19 -19.42
N ILE A 373 0.29 9.40 -18.83
CA ILE A 373 -0.95 10.15 -18.63
C ILE A 373 -1.48 10.68 -19.98
N GLU A 374 -0.59 11.06 -20.89
CA GLU A 374 -0.94 11.59 -22.22
C GLU A 374 -1.71 10.58 -23.06
N LYS A 375 -1.29 9.31 -23.04
CA LYS A 375 -2.03 8.21 -23.68
C LYS A 375 -3.24 7.75 -22.85
N GLY A 376 -3.48 8.34 -21.67
CA GLY A 376 -4.58 7.96 -20.79
C GLY A 376 -4.42 6.59 -20.12
N GLU A 377 -3.26 5.93 -20.29
CA GLU A 377 -2.91 4.64 -19.72
C GLU A 377 -2.69 4.72 -18.21
N VAL A 378 -2.37 5.91 -17.70
CA VAL A 378 -2.16 6.17 -16.29
C VAL A 378 -3.01 7.36 -15.83
N THR A 379 -3.56 7.28 -14.63
CA THR A 379 -4.25 8.39 -13.96
C THR A 379 -3.26 9.47 -13.51
N PRO A 380 -3.69 10.71 -13.23
CA PRO A 380 -2.83 11.74 -12.63
C PRO A 380 -2.16 11.30 -11.31
N SER A 381 -2.79 10.38 -10.58
CA SER A 381 -2.24 9.74 -9.38
C SER A 381 -1.29 8.57 -9.65
N GLN A 382 -0.80 8.39 -10.88
CA GLN A 382 0.13 7.34 -11.29
C GLN A 382 -0.42 5.90 -11.22
N LYS A 383 -1.75 5.71 -11.16
CA LYS A 383 -2.39 4.39 -11.24
C LYS A 383 -2.65 4.00 -12.70
N ILE A 384 -2.20 2.82 -13.11
CA ILE A 384 -2.42 2.26 -14.46
C ILE A 384 -3.89 1.89 -14.67
N LYS A 385 -4.41 2.16 -15.87
CA LYS A 385 -5.75 1.78 -16.33
C LYS A 385 -5.64 0.55 -17.24
N ARG A 386 -5.78 -0.65 -16.67
CA ARG A 386 -5.61 -1.95 -17.36
C ARG A 386 -6.39 -2.04 -18.67
N THR A 387 -7.66 -1.68 -18.67
CA THR A 387 -8.51 -1.72 -19.87
C THR A 387 -8.00 -0.83 -21.01
N VAL A 388 -7.41 0.33 -20.69
CA VAL A 388 -6.84 1.22 -21.72
C VAL A 388 -5.56 0.62 -22.28
N VAL A 389 -4.70 0.09 -21.41
CA VAL A 389 -3.47 -0.62 -21.81
C VAL A 389 -3.81 -1.84 -22.69
N GLU A 390 -4.80 -2.65 -22.30
CA GLU A 390 -5.26 -3.79 -23.08
C GLU A 390 -5.70 -3.40 -24.50
N ASN A 391 -6.42 -2.29 -24.62
CA ASN A 391 -6.86 -1.78 -25.92
C ASN A 391 -5.70 -1.25 -26.77
N HIS A 392 -4.75 -0.52 -26.17
CA HIS A 392 -3.61 0.05 -26.87
C HIS A 392 -2.62 -1.00 -27.37
N TYR A 393 -2.39 -2.05 -26.57
CA TYR A 393 -1.40 -3.08 -26.85
C TYR A 393 -2.02 -4.39 -27.33
N ARG A 394 -3.26 -4.34 -27.85
CA ARG A 394 -4.03 -5.52 -28.25
C ARG A 394 -3.26 -6.47 -29.18
N GLU A 395 -2.57 -5.92 -30.18
CA GLU A 395 -1.80 -6.73 -31.15
C GLU A 395 -0.65 -7.51 -30.48
N ILE A 396 0.06 -6.87 -29.55
CA ILE A 396 1.14 -7.51 -28.79
C ILE A 396 0.55 -8.58 -27.87
N ILE A 397 -0.56 -8.27 -27.19
CA ILE A 397 -1.25 -9.19 -26.30
C ILE A 397 -1.71 -10.43 -27.07
N ASP A 398 -2.35 -10.26 -28.22
CA ASP A 398 -2.82 -11.38 -29.03
C ASP A 398 -1.66 -12.25 -29.50
N ALA A 399 -0.52 -11.66 -29.89
CA ALA A 399 0.70 -12.40 -30.24
C ALA A 399 1.27 -13.24 -29.07
N LEU A 400 0.98 -12.88 -27.81
CA LEU A 400 1.36 -13.71 -26.66
C LEU A 400 0.45 -14.93 -26.52
N TYR A 401 -0.79 -14.92 -27.01
CA TYR A 401 -1.72 -16.05 -26.91
C TYR A 401 -1.73 -16.98 -28.12
N HIS A 402 -1.10 -16.55 -29.21
CA HIS A 402 -0.81 -17.34 -30.40
C HIS A 402 0.67 -17.79 -30.40
#